data_AF-A0A5E4KMW6-F1
#
_entry.id   AF-A0A5E4KMW6-F1
#
_cell.length_a   1.000
_cell.length_b   1.000
_cell.length_c   1.000
_cell.angle_alpha   90.00
_cell.angle_beta   90.00
_cell.angle_gamma   90.00
#
_symmetry.space_group_name_H-M   'P 1'
#
loop_
_entity.id
_entity.type
_entity.pdbx_description
1 polymer ?
#
loop_
_entity_poly.entity_id
_entity_poly.type
_entity_poly.pdbx_seq_one_letter_code
_entity_poly.pdbx_strand_id
1 'polypeptide(L)'
;METNNKKELQGMIKELQDKINELQDMIEAILLAIPREREAHEYYANAYREATSEASRKMYSYLAEQETLHETTLRKRLDELQQELVETKIKLELERMKLKGERGG
;
A
#
# COMPACT_ATOMS: atom_id res chain seq x y z
N MET A 1 -19.63 25.75 -25.21
CA MET A 1 -18.43 24.87 -25.23
C MET A 1 -17.83 24.71 -23.82
N GLU A 2 -17.83 25.73 -22.97
CA GLU A 2 -17.26 25.69 -21.59
C GLU A 2 -17.92 24.69 -20.62
N THR A 3 -19.21 24.39 -20.77
CA THR A 3 -19.94 23.49 -19.86
C THR A 3 -19.52 22.03 -19.95
N ASN A 4 -19.01 21.57 -21.10
CA ASN A 4 -18.57 20.18 -21.26
C ASN A 4 -17.21 19.95 -20.60
N ASN A 5 -16.25 20.88 -20.77
CA ASN A 5 -14.91 20.77 -20.20
C ASN A 5 -14.95 20.74 -18.66
N LYS A 6 -15.79 21.59 -18.06
CA LYS A 6 -16.00 21.64 -16.61
C LYS A 6 -16.53 20.31 -16.04
N LYS A 7 -17.48 19.68 -16.75
CA LYS A 7 -18.07 18.40 -16.32
C LYS A 7 -17.06 17.26 -16.43
N GLU A 8 -16.22 17.28 -17.46
CA GLU A 8 -15.12 16.33 -17.63
C GLU A 8 -14.09 16.46 -16.49
N LEU A 9 -13.65 17.68 -16.16
CA LEU A 9 -12.74 17.94 -15.03
C LEU A 9 -13.33 17.47 -13.69
N GLN A 10 -14.63 17.69 -13.47
CA GLN A 10 -15.31 17.18 -12.27
C GLN A 10 -15.31 15.64 -12.21
N GLY A 11 -15.49 14.97 -13.35
CA GLY A 11 -15.39 13.51 -13.45
C GLY A 11 -14.00 13.01 -13.09
N MET A 12 -12.95 13.60 -13.69
CA MET A 12 -11.55 13.23 -13.42
C MET A 12 -11.16 13.46 -11.96
N ILE A 13 -11.59 14.58 -11.37
CA ILE A 13 -11.36 14.87 -9.94
C ILE A 13 -11.98 13.78 -9.07
N LYS A 14 -13.21 13.35 -9.38
CA LYS A 14 -13.88 12.28 -8.63
C LYS A 14 -13.12 10.96 -8.76
N GLU A 15 -12.70 10.58 -9.96
CA GLU A 15 -11.91 9.35 -10.18
C GLU A 15 -10.58 9.37 -9.40
N LEU A 16 -9.89 10.51 -9.38
CA LEU A 16 -8.65 10.67 -8.61
C LEU A 16 -8.90 10.58 -7.10
N GLN A 17 -10.03 11.09 -6.61
CA GLN A 17 -10.42 10.95 -5.20
C GLN A 17 -10.74 9.51 -4.83
N ASP A 18 -11.51 8.81 -5.68
CA ASP A 18 -11.85 7.39 -5.49
C ASP A 18 -10.55 6.56 -5.45
N LYS A 19 -9.62 6.80 -6.39
CA LYS A 19 -8.30 6.15 -6.41
C LYS A 19 -7.45 6.45 -5.18
N ILE A 20 -7.48 7.68 -4.66
CA ILE A 20 -6.75 8.03 -3.42
C ILE A 20 -7.27 7.21 -2.24
N ASN A 21 -8.59 7.05 -2.12
CA ASN A 21 -9.18 6.25 -1.05
C ASN A 21 -8.74 4.78 -1.16
N GLU A 22 -8.80 4.19 -2.35
CA GLU A 22 -8.34 2.81 -2.59
C GLU A 22 -6.86 2.61 -2.23
N LEU A 23 -5.99 3.58 -2.60
CA LEU A 23 -4.57 3.55 -2.24
C LEU A 23 -4.36 3.62 -0.72
N GLN A 24 -5.15 4.44 -0.02
CA GLN A 24 -5.07 4.57 1.43
C GLN A 24 -5.51 3.26 2.13
N ASP A 25 -6.59 2.65 1.67
CA ASP A 25 -7.08 1.37 2.21
C ASP A 25 -6.04 0.25 2.02
N MET A 26 -5.41 0.18 0.84
CA MET A 26 -4.33 -0.80 0.59
C MET A 26 -3.10 -0.54 1.47
N ILE A 27 -2.71 0.72 1.66
CA ILE A 27 -1.60 1.09 2.54
C ILE A 27 -1.90 0.68 3.98
N GLU A 28 -3.10 0.94 4.48
CA GLU A 28 -3.52 0.55 5.82
C GLU A 28 -3.46 -0.98 6.01
N ALA A 29 -3.98 -1.74 5.04
CA ALA A 29 -3.93 -3.20 5.08
C ALA A 29 -2.49 -3.72 5.17
N ILE A 30 -1.55 -3.14 4.40
CA ILE A 30 -0.15 -3.54 4.43
C ILE A 30 0.52 -3.16 5.76
N LEU A 31 0.24 -1.98 6.30
CA LEU A 31 0.76 -1.55 7.60
C LEU A 31 0.30 -2.47 8.74
N LEU A 32 -0.89 -3.07 8.62
CA LEU A 32 -1.40 -4.08 9.55
C LEU A 32 -0.78 -5.48 9.31
N ALA A 33 -0.33 -5.79 8.10
CA ALA A 33 0.26 -7.09 7.76
C ALA A 33 1.73 -7.20 8.17
N ILE A 34 2.54 -6.15 7.98
CA ILE A 34 3.97 -6.12 8.34
C ILE A 34 4.26 -6.60 9.78
N PRO A 35 3.58 -6.12 10.84
CA PRO A 35 3.84 -6.61 12.20
C PRO A 35 3.46 -8.09 12.38
N ARG A 36 2.47 -8.60 11.64
CA ARG A 36 2.09 -10.02 11.70
C ARG A 36 3.19 -10.93 11.14
N GLU A 37 3.87 -10.52 10.08
CA GLU A 37 5.02 -11.28 9.55
C GLU A 37 6.17 -11.34 10.57
N ARG A 38 6.40 -10.25 11.32
CA ARG A 38 7.39 -10.23 12.41
C ARG A 38 7.03 -11.15 13.55
N GLU A 39 5.77 -11.10 14.00
CA GLU A 39 5.25 -11.98 15.04
C GLU A 39 5.35 -13.46 14.62
N ALA A 40 5.03 -13.76 13.36
CA ALA A 40 5.15 -15.11 12.80
C ALA A 40 6.61 -15.57 12.71
N HIS A 41 7.53 -14.70 12.26
CA HIS A 41 8.96 -14.99 12.28
C HIS A 41 9.44 -15.34 13.70
N GLU A 42 9.12 -14.51 14.69
CA GLU A 42 9.51 -14.74 16.09
C GLU A 42 8.94 -16.05 16.63
N TYR A 43 7.68 -16.34 16.30
CA TYR A 43 7.03 -17.60 16.66
C TYR A 43 7.80 -18.81 16.11
N TYR A 44 8.12 -18.82 14.81
CA TYR A 44 8.86 -19.93 14.21
C TYR A 44 10.31 -20.01 14.68
N ALA A 45 10.96 -18.88 14.93
CA ALA A 45 12.30 -18.84 15.52
C ALA A 45 12.31 -19.42 16.96
N ASN A 46 11.25 -19.20 17.73
CA ASN A 46 11.09 -19.85 19.04
C ASN A 46 10.85 -21.36 18.88
N ALA A 47 9.94 -21.76 17.99
CA ALA A 47 9.65 -23.17 17.74
C ALA A 47 10.88 -23.93 17.23
N TYR A 48 11.75 -23.30 16.43
CA TYR A 48 13.05 -23.83 16.05
C TYR A 48 13.94 -24.14 17.25
N ARG A 49 14.01 -23.23 18.24
CA ARG A 49 14.84 -23.38 19.45
C ARG A 49 14.34 -24.49 20.36
N GLU A 50 13.03 -24.73 20.39
CA GLU A 50 12.38 -25.75 21.23
C GLU A 50 12.29 -27.12 20.55
N ALA A 51 12.40 -27.17 19.23
CA ALA A 51 12.29 -28.41 18.47
C ALA A 51 13.39 -29.40 18.81
N THR A 52 13.00 -30.63 19.15
CA THR A 52 13.90 -31.72 19.51
C THR A 52 14.41 -32.49 18.28
N SER A 53 13.58 -32.66 17.25
CA SER A 53 13.93 -33.34 16.02
C SER A 53 14.61 -32.40 15.01
N GLU A 54 15.58 -32.92 14.26
CA GLU A 54 16.25 -32.17 13.19
C GLU A 54 15.29 -31.78 12.06
N ALA A 55 14.32 -32.65 11.74
CA ALA A 55 13.31 -32.37 10.73
C ALA A 55 12.44 -31.17 11.11
N SER A 56 11.97 -31.11 12.36
CA SER A 56 11.19 -29.98 12.88
C SER A 56 12.01 -28.69 12.90
N ARG A 57 13.29 -28.75 13.31
CA ARG A 57 14.20 -27.59 13.24
C ARG A 57 14.31 -27.05 11.81
N LYS A 58 14.55 -27.91 10.81
CA LYS A 58 14.63 -27.47 9.42
C LYS A 58 13.33 -26.81 8.94
N MET A 59 12.18 -27.39 9.29
CA MET A 59 10.88 -26.83 8.94
C MET A 59 10.66 -25.44 9.55
N TYR A 60 10.90 -25.27 10.85
CA TYR A 60 10.70 -23.97 11.51
C TYR A 60 11.68 -22.91 11.05
N SER A 61 12.95 -23.28 10.77
CA SER A 61 13.93 -22.36 10.18
C SER A 61 13.45 -21.86 8.82
N TYR A 62 12.96 -22.76 7.97
CA TYR A 62 12.43 -22.40 6.65
C TYR A 62 11.23 -21.45 6.76
N LEU A 63 10.29 -21.73 7.67
CA LEU A 63 9.13 -20.87 7.88
C LEU A 63 9.52 -19.47 8.37
N ALA A 64 10.42 -19.37 9.36
CA ALA A 64 10.94 -18.08 9.81
C ALA A 64 11.57 -17.27 8.66
N GLU A 65 12.38 -17.93 7.82
CA GLU A 65 12.98 -17.29 6.64
C GLU A 65 11.91 -16.83 5.63
N GLN A 66 10.82 -17.58 5.43
CA GLN A 66 9.72 -17.14 4.56
C GLN A 66 9.06 -15.85 5.08
N GLU A 67 8.82 -15.73 6.39
CA GLU A 67 8.18 -14.52 6.93
C GLU A 67 9.07 -13.27 6.78
N THR A 68 10.40 -13.45 6.77
CA THR A 68 11.33 -12.35 6.46
C THR A 68 11.20 -11.87 5.01
N LEU A 69 11.01 -12.81 4.07
CA LEU A 69 10.77 -12.50 2.67
C LEU A 69 9.40 -11.82 2.49
N HIS A 70 8.36 -12.31 3.16
CA HIS A 70 7.03 -11.69 3.15
C HIS A 70 7.08 -10.26 3.68
N GLU A 71 7.73 -10.00 4.83
CA GLU A 71 7.91 -8.64 5.35
C GLU A 71 8.60 -7.75 4.32
N THR A 72 9.67 -8.23 3.70
CA THR A 72 10.43 -7.48 2.69
C THR A 72 9.57 -7.11 1.48
N THR A 73 8.77 -8.07 0.99
CA THR A 73 7.84 -7.84 -0.12
C THR A 73 6.76 -6.83 0.25
N LEU A 74 6.19 -6.92 1.45
CA LEU A 74 5.18 -5.97 1.95
C LEU A 74 5.76 -4.56 2.06
N ARG A 75 6.98 -4.40 2.58
CA ARG A 75 7.65 -3.09 2.67
C ARG A 75 7.89 -2.47 1.30
N LYS A 76 8.39 -3.26 0.34
CA LYS A 76 8.56 -2.78 -1.03
C LYS A 76 7.23 -2.32 -1.62
N ARG A 77 6.16 -3.10 -1.41
CA ARG A 77 4.83 -2.73 -1.91
C ARG A 77 4.27 -1.48 -1.24
N LEU A 78 4.53 -1.30 0.06
CA LEU A 78 4.17 -0.09 0.79
C LEU A 78 4.82 1.15 0.17
N ASP A 79 6.13 1.09 -0.11
CA ASP A 79 6.87 2.20 -0.72
C ASP A 79 6.30 2.57 -2.09
N GLU A 80 6.02 1.56 -2.93
CA GLU A 80 5.39 1.75 -4.26
C GLU A 80 4.03 2.44 -4.14
N LEU A 81 3.16 1.97 -3.23
CA LEU A 81 1.83 2.54 -3.04
C LEU A 81 1.89 3.98 -2.47
N GLN A 82 2.83 4.26 -1.57
CA GLN A 82 3.03 5.60 -1.03
C GLN A 82 3.48 6.59 -2.13
N GLN A 83 4.37 6.16 -3.02
CA GLN A 83 4.76 6.95 -4.18
C GLN A 83 3.56 7.22 -5.09
N GLU A 84 2.78 6.18 -5.43
CA GLU A 84 1.59 6.32 -6.26
C GLU A 84 0.53 7.26 -5.62
N LEU A 85 0.37 7.19 -4.30
CA LEU A 85 -0.52 8.08 -3.56
C LEU A 85 -0.09 9.54 -3.66
N VAL A 86 1.21 9.83 -3.51
CA VAL A 86 1.75 11.20 -3.64
C VAL A 86 1.52 11.73 -5.05
N GLU A 87 1.85 10.94 -6.07
CA GLU A 87 1.63 11.32 -7.47
C GLU A 87 0.15 11.59 -7.77
N THR A 88 -0.75 10.75 -7.26
CA THR A 88 -2.19 10.88 -7.47
C THR A 88 -2.73 12.13 -6.78
N LYS A 89 -2.24 12.47 -5.59
CA LYS A 89 -2.58 13.72 -4.89
C LYS A 89 -2.10 14.96 -5.65
N ILE A 90 -0.90 14.93 -6.22
CA ILE A 90 -0.39 16.02 -7.06
C ILE A 90 -1.29 16.22 -8.28
N LYS A 91 -1.63 15.12 -8.99
CA LYS A 91 -2.55 15.17 -10.14
C LYS A 91 -3.91 15.77 -9.75
N LEU A 92 -4.47 15.35 -8.62
CA LEU A 92 -5.74 15.88 -8.11
C LEU A 92 -5.68 17.41 -7.89
N GLU A 93 -4.61 17.91 -7.29
CA GLU A 93 -4.46 19.36 -7.06
C GLU A 93 -4.32 20.13 -8.37
N LEU A 94 -3.60 19.59 -9.37
CA LEU A 94 -3.50 20.20 -10.69
C LEU A 94 -4.88 20.31 -11.38
N GLU A 95 -5.69 19.25 -11.36
CA GLU A 95 -7.04 19.29 -11.94
C GLU A 95 -7.96 20.27 -11.18
N ARG A 96 -7.84 20.35 -9.86
CA ARG A 96 -8.55 21.36 -9.05
C ARG A 96 -8.17 22.79 -9.41
N MET A 97 -6.89 23.05 -9.70
CA MET A 97 -6.43 24.38 -10.14
C MET A 97 -7.01 24.76 -11.50
N LYS A 98 -7.03 23.83 -12.47
CA LYS A 98 -7.67 24.06 -13.78
C LYS A 98 -9.15 24.41 -13.63
N LEU A 99 -9.88 23.63 -12.83
CA LEU A 99 -11.31 23.86 -12.58
C LEU A 99 -11.60 25.23 -11.90
N LYS A 100 -10.69 25.72 -11.05
CA LYS A 100 -10.81 27.06 -10.45
C LYS A 100 -10.53 28.18 -11.45
N GLY A 101 -9.58 27.99 -12.36
CA GLY A 101 -9.27 28.94 -13.43
C GLY A 101 -10.47 29.18 -14.37
N GLU A 102 -11.28 28.16 -14.62
CA GLU A 102 -12.52 28.27 -15.42
C GLU A 102 -13.66 29.02 -14.73
N ARG A 103 -13.55 29.37 -13.43
CA ARG A 103 -14.60 30.13 -12.72
C ARG A 103 -14.46 31.65 -12.89
N GLY A 104 -13.37 32.14 -13.49
CA GLY A 104 -13.00 33.56 -13.54
C GLY A 104 -13.05 34.23 -14.92
N GLY A 105 -13.51 33.54 -15.96
CA GLY A 105 -13.77 34.09 -17.30
C GLY A 105 -15.26 34.06 -17.62
#